data_AF-A0AAU7L9E4-F1
#
_entry.id   AF-A0AAU7L9E4-F1
#
_cell.length_a   1.000
_cell.length_b   1.000
_cell.length_c   1.000
_cell.angle_alpha   90.00
_cell.angle_beta   90.00
_cell.angle_gamma   90.00
#
_symmetry.space_group_name_H-M   'P 1'
#
loop_
_entity.id
_entity.type
_entity.pdbx_description
1 polymer ?
#
loop_
_entity_poly.entity_id
_entity_poly.type
_entity_poly.pdbx_seq_one_letter_code
_entity_poly.pdbx_strand_id
1 'polypeptide(L)'
;MVPDTGRIYFYQPPAPGSVLSSQPYLRVNGTKVGRSKPGSFFFINRPPGTYRVDTMRENEFVTFDLAPGQTRYVRLSIEGVGGNSSSVGTQVMRMEDSETLAQQEMAPLKYWGAGSRERVKLRR
;
A
#
# COMPACT_ATOMS: atom_id res chain seq x y z
N MET A 1 16.35 1.80 21.31
CA MET A 1 16.57 2.87 20.31
C MET A 1 15.31 2.96 19.49
N VAL A 2 14.66 4.12 19.44
CA VAL A 2 13.58 4.36 18.47
C VAL A 2 14.23 4.39 17.09
N PRO A 3 13.72 3.68 16.07
CA PRO A 3 14.27 3.81 14.73
C PRO A 3 14.20 5.26 14.27
N ASP A 4 15.28 5.80 13.72
CA ASP A 4 15.32 7.17 13.16
C ASP A 4 14.33 7.35 12.00
N THR A 5 13.80 6.25 11.46
CA THR A 5 12.83 6.23 10.36
C THR A 5 11.50 5.64 10.82
N GLY A 6 10.39 6.22 10.37
CA GLY A 6 9.09 5.55 10.39
C GLY A 6 8.94 4.53 9.24
N ARG A 7 7.85 3.77 9.26
CA ARG A 7 7.53 2.75 8.26
C ARG A 7 6.17 3.01 7.63
N ILE A 8 6.09 2.88 6.31
CA ILE A 8 4.85 2.97 5.55
C ILE A 8 4.60 1.61 4.92
N TYR A 9 3.52 0.95 5.32
CA TYR A 9 3.03 -0.28 4.69
C TYR A 9 2.08 0.06 3.55
N PHE A 10 2.18 -0.68 2.46
CA PHE A 10 1.24 -0.69 1.36
C PHE A 10 0.72 -2.10 1.21
N TYR A 11 -0.59 -2.26 1.22
CA TYR A 11 -1.19 -3.59 1.13
C TYR A 11 -2.51 -3.55 0.37
N GLN A 12 -2.81 -4.67 -0.27
CA GLN A 12 -4.04 -4.85 -1.02
C GLN A 12 -4.62 -6.23 -0.73
N PRO A 13 -5.79 -6.32 -0.07
CA PRO A 13 -6.50 -7.58 0.09
C PRO A 13 -6.77 -8.28 -1.26
N PRO A 14 -7.01 -9.60 -1.26
CA PRO A 14 -7.40 -10.32 -2.47
C PRO A 14 -8.62 -9.67 -3.12
N ALA A 15 -8.60 -9.57 -4.44
CA ALA A 15 -9.76 -9.06 -5.17
C ALA A 15 -10.85 -10.14 -5.25
N PRO A 16 -12.14 -9.78 -5.15
CA PRO A 16 -13.22 -10.75 -5.29
C PRO A 16 -13.34 -11.24 -6.75
N GLY A 17 -13.22 -12.56 -6.96
CA GLY A 17 -13.42 -13.19 -8.28
C GLY A 17 -12.33 -12.89 -9.33
N SER A 18 -12.66 -13.07 -10.61
CA SER A 18 -11.75 -12.87 -11.76
C SER A 18 -11.56 -11.41 -12.17
N VAL A 19 -11.71 -10.45 -11.24
CA VAL A 19 -11.60 -9.03 -11.58
C VAL A 19 -10.18 -8.65 -12.00
N LEU A 20 -10.08 -8.02 -13.16
CA LEU A 20 -8.81 -7.53 -13.67
C LEU A 20 -8.38 -6.31 -12.86
N SER A 21 -7.29 -6.45 -12.10
CA SER A 21 -6.65 -5.33 -11.42
C SER A 21 -5.60 -4.70 -12.32
N SER A 22 -5.73 -3.39 -12.58
CA SER A 22 -4.73 -2.63 -13.36
C SER A 22 -3.34 -2.54 -12.70
N GLN A 23 -3.21 -2.95 -11.42
CA GLN A 23 -1.95 -2.98 -10.66
C GLN A 23 -1.08 -1.73 -10.87
N PRO A 24 -1.54 -0.48 -10.62
CA PRO A 24 -0.75 0.73 -10.84
C PRO A 24 0.55 0.77 -10.02
N TYR A 25 1.49 1.61 -10.47
CA TYR A 25 2.65 1.96 -9.67
C TYR A 25 2.25 2.82 -8.48
N LEU A 26 2.88 2.59 -7.34
CA LEU A 26 2.76 3.42 -6.15
C LEU A 26 3.92 4.39 -6.10
N ARG A 27 3.62 5.67 -5.87
CA ARG A 27 4.60 6.73 -5.66
C ARG A 27 4.47 7.31 -4.27
N VAL A 28 5.61 7.71 -3.71
CA VAL A 28 5.71 8.47 -2.47
C VAL A 28 6.49 9.74 -2.80
N ASN A 29 5.88 10.90 -2.58
CA ASN A 29 6.41 12.21 -2.95
C ASN A 29 6.92 12.23 -4.41
N GLY A 30 6.11 11.71 -5.34
CA GLY A 30 6.43 11.64 -6.77
C GLY A 30 7.44 10.56 -7.17
N THR A 31 8.06 9.86 -6.21
CA THR A 31 9.05 8.80 -6.48
C THR A 31 8.39 7.43 -6.45
N LYS A 32 8.57 6.61 -7.49
CA LYS A 32 8.06 5.23 -7.54
C LYS A 32 8.71 4.34 -6.48
N VAL A 33 7.88 3.73 -5.64
CA VAL A 33 8.31 2.84 -4.54
C VAL A 33 7.85 1.40 -4.70
N GLY A 34 6.85 1.15 -5.55
CA GLY A 34 6.31 -0.20 -5.72
C GLY A 34 5.18 -0.26 -6.72
N ARG A 35 4.44 -1.37 -6.66
CA ARG A 35 3.27 -1.63 -7.50
C ARG A 35 2.18 -2.23 -6.63
N SER A 36 0.93 -1.81 -6.84
CA SER A 36 -0.20 -2.45 -6.17
C SER A 36 -0.40 -3.85 -6.75
N LYS A 37 -0.70 -4.81 -5.88
CA LYS A 37 -0.92 -6.20 -6.28
C LYS A 37 -1.92 -6.85 -5.34
N PRO A 38 -3.08 -7.34 -5.84
CA PRO A 38 -4.03 -8.08 -5.03
C PRO A 38 -3.37 -9.25 -4.27
N GLY A 39 -3.75 -9.44 -3.01
CA GLY A 39 -3.24 -10.52 -2.18
C GLY A 39 -1.80 -10.32 -1.70
N SER A 40 -1.29 -9.09 -1.75
CA SER A 40 0.12 -8.79 -1.44
C SER A 40 0.30 -7.52 -0.62
N PHE A 41 1.45 -7.42 0.04
CA PHE A 41 1.89 -6.22 0.74
C PHE A 41 3.40 -5.97 0.59
N PHE A 42 3.82 -4.75 0.85
CA PHE A 42 5.22 -4.37 1.04
C PHE A 42 5.31 -3.16 1.98
N PHE A 43 6.52 -2.75 2.33
CA PHE A 43 6.75 -1.53 3.10
C PHE A 43 8.02 -0.82 2.67
N ILE A 44 8.11 0.46 3.02
CA ILE A 44 9.32 1.28 2.94
C ILE A 44 9.56 1.95 4.29
N ASN A 45 10.82 2.23 4.60
CA ASN A 45 11.18 3.09 5.72
C ASN A 45 11.47 4.50 5.20
N ARG A 46 11.07 5.51 5.97
CA ARG A 46 11.20 6.92 5.59
C ARG A 46 11.53 7.77 6.83
N PRO A 47 12.35 8.83 6.68
CA PRO A 47 12.58 9.76 7.77
C PRO A 47 11.26 10.45 8.19
N PRO A 48 11.21 11.07 9.36
CA PRO A 48 10.03 11.79 9.79
C PRO A 48 9.68 12.92 8.83
N GLY A 49 8.38 13.16 8.63
CA GLY A 49 7.89 14.23 7.76
C GLY A 49 6.52 13.94 7.15
N THR A 50 6.08 14.85 6.29
CA THR A 50 4.81 14.74 5.57
C THR A 50 5.02 14.00 4.25
N TYR A 51 4.14 13.03 3.99
CA TYR A 51 4.18 12.19 2.81
C TYR A 51 2.89 12.27 2.02
N ARG A 52 3.02 12.27 0.69
CA ARG A 52 1.94 12.07 -0.26
C ARG A 52 2.15 10.76 -0.99
N VAL A 53 1.12 9.92 -1.01
CA VAL A 53 1.08 8.68 -1.79
C VAL A 53 0.09 8.82 -2.93
N ASP A 54 0.47 8.41 -4.14
CA ASP A 54 -0.38 8.47 -5.33
C ASP A 54 -0.13 7.30 -6.30
N THR A 55 -1.06 7.07 -7.24
CA THR A 55 -1.02 5.97 -8.23
C THR A 55 -0.82 6.43 -9.67
N MET A 56 -0.24 7.63 -9.90
CA MET A 56 -0.20 8.37 -11.19
C MET A 56 -1.55 8.73 -11.80
N ARG A 57 -2.66 8.22 -11.27
CA ARG A 57 -4.01 8.62 -11.64
C ARG A 57 -4.31 9.99 -11.05
N GLU A 58 -5.08 10.77 -11.79
CA GLU A 58 -5.49 12.10 -11.36
C GLU A 58 -6.41 11.99 -10.13
N ASN A 59 -6.20 12.88 -9.15
CA ASN A 59 -6.97 12.97 -7.91
C ASN A 59 -7.04 11.72 -7.00
N GLU A 60 -6.23 10.68 -7.24
CA GLU A 60 -6.14 9.49 -6.38
C GLU A 60 -4.88 9.58 -5.50
N PHE A 61 -4.96 10.26 -4.35
CA PHE A 61 -3.83 10.40 -3.41
C PHE A 61 -4.27 10.43 -1.94
N VAL A 62 -3.34 10.06 -1.05
CA VAL A 62 -3.46 10.26 0.41
C VAL A 62 -2.27 11.05 0.93
N THR A 63 -2.49 11.85 1.97
CA THR A 63 -1.44 12.62 2.64
C THR A 63 -1.47 12.37 4.13
N PHE A 64 -0.30 12.23 4.75
CA PHE A 64 -0.17 11.99 6.19
C PHE A 64 1.21 12.38 6.71
N ASP A 65 1.28 12.62 8.01
CA ASP A 65 2.55 12.78 8.72
C ASP A 65 3.05 11.44 9.26
N LEU A 66 4.38 11.28 9.23
CA LEU A 66 5.12 10.15 9.75
C LEU A 66 6.09 10.63 10.82
N ALA A 67 5.90 10.23 12.07
CA ALA A 67 6.81 10.49 13.17
C ALA A 67 7.95 9.43 13.24
N PRO A 68 9.06 9.70 13.97
CA PRO A 68 10.11 8.70 14.19
C PRO A 68 9.54 7.41 14.81
N GLY A 69 9.92 6.25 14.26
CA GLY A 69 9.42 4.95 14.70
C GLY A 69 7.92 4.69 14.45
N GLN A 70 7.16 5.65 13.92
CA GLN A 70 5.74 5.46 13.64
C GLN A 70 5.53 4.52 12.46
N THR A 71 4.46 3.73 12.52
CA THR A 71 3.96 2.94 11.40
C THR A 71 2.69 3.54 10.84
N ARG A 72 2.61 3.65 9.51
CA ARG A 72 1.41 4.07 8.77
C ARG A 72 1.01 3.00 7.77
N TYR A 73 -0.29 2.84 7.54
CA TYR A 73 -0.85 1.81 6.68
C TYR A 73 -1.65 2.45 5.54
N VAL A 74 -1.23 2.18 4.31
CA VAL A 74 -1.93 2.58 3.09
C VAL A 74 -2.60 1.34 2.51
N ARG A 75 -3.92 1.31 2.58
CA ARG A 75 -4.75 0.23 2.07
C ARG A 75 -5.20 0.55 0.66
N LEU A 76 -5.05 -0.44 -0.22
CA LEU A 76 -5.66 -0.43 -1.54
C LEU A 76 -6.77 -1.47 -1.59
N SER A 77 -7.92 -1.12 -2.17
CA SER A 77 -9.03 -2.04 -2.45
C SER A 77 -9.46 -1.95 -3.89
N ILE A 78 -10.13 -2.99 -4.37
CA ILE A 78 -10.90 -2.94 -5.61
C ILE A 78 -12.37 -2.91 -5.18
N GLU A 79 -13.06 -1.83 -5.50
CA GLU A 79 -14.45 -1.57 -5.14
C GLU A 79 -15.32 -1.49 -6.40
N GLY A 80 -16.64 -1.62 -6.25
CA GLY A 80 -17.58 -1.48 -7.37
C GLY A 80 -17.71 -2.69 -8.29
N VAL A 81 -17.39 -3.90 -7.81
CA VAL A 81 -17.58 -5.14 -8.58
C VAL A 81 -19.06 -5.56 -8.49
N GLY A 82 -19.81 -5.38 -9.58
CA GLY A 82 -21.14 -5.97 -9.77
C GLY A 82 -21.03 -7.43 -10.21
N GLY A 83 -22.04 -8.26 -9.92
CA GLY A 83 -22.03 -9.73 -10.12
C GLY A 83 -22.02 -10.23 -11.58
N ASN A 84 -21.56 -9.43 -12.54
CA ASN A 84 -21.42 -9.77 -13.95
C ASN A 84 -19.93 -9.79 -14.34
N SER A 85 -19.55 -10.77 -15.17
CA SER A 85 -18.17 -11.12 -15.57
C SER A 85 -17.37 -10.03 -16.32
N SER A 86 -17.90 -8.81 -16.43
CA SER A 86 -17.29 -7.67 -17.13
C SER A 86 -17.02 -6.47 -16.21
N SER A 87 -17.17 -6.61 -14.90
CA SER A 87 -16.92 -5.52 -13.95
C SER A 87 -15.43 -5.23 -13.79
N VAL A 88 -14.96 -4.10 -14.36
CA VAL A 88 -13.66 -3.52 -14.03
C VAL A 88 -13.82 -2.80 -12.69
N GLY A 89 -13.36 -3.41 -11.60
CA GLY A 89 -13.44 -2.77 -10.30
C GLY A 89 -12.55 -1.53 -10.21
N THR A 90 -13.04 -0.51 -9.52
CA THR A 90 -12.31 0.74 -9.27
C THR A 90 -11.32 0.51 -8.14
N GLN A 91 -10.04 0.77 -8.39
CA GLN A 91 -9.07 0.78 -7.31
C GLN A 91 -9.29 2.01 -6.42
N VAL A 92 -9.40 1.79 -5.11
CA VAL A 92 -9.52 2.84 -4.09
C VAL A 92 -8.31 2.76 -3.18
N MET A 93 -7.82 3.91 -2.72
CA MET A 93 -6.68 4.04 -1.81
C MET A 93 -7.09 4.86 -0.60
N ARG A 94 -6.77 4.36 0.60
CA ARG A 94 -7.10 5.04 1.86
C ARG A 94 -6.06 4.78 2.94
N MET A 95 -6.05 5.63 3.96
CA MET A 95 -5.34 5.37 5.20
C MET A 95 -6.12 4.31 6.00
N GLU A 96 -5.40 3.39 6.63
CA GLU A 96 -5.93 2.51 7.66
C GLU A 96 -5.34 2.94 9.01
N ASP A 97 -6.17 3.56 9.84
CA ASP A 97 -5.75 4.08 11.16
C ASP A 97 -5.73 2.97 12.22
N SER A 98 -6.45 1.87 12.01
CA SER A 98 -6.42 0.72 12.91
C SER A 98 -5.27 -0.23 12.57
N GLU A 99 -4.22 -0.19 13.39
CA GLU A 99 -3.11 -1.13 13.28
C GLU A 99 -3.58 -2.59 13.35
N THR A 100 -4.49 -2.91 14.28
CA THR A 100 -5.02 -4.26 14.44
C THR A 100 -5.70 -4.75 13.16
N LEU A 101 -6.52 -3.90 12.53
CA LEU A 101 -7.20 -4.26 11.28
C LEU A 101 -6.20 -4.42 10.13
N ALA A 102 -5.24 -3.50 10.00
CA ALA A 102 -4.21 -3.59 8.97
C ALA A 102 -3.39 -4.88 9.11
N GLN A 103 -2.99 -5.24 10.33
CA GLN A 103 -2.26 -6.48 10.60
C GLN A 103 -3.09 -7.72 10.29
N GLN A 104 -4.38 -7.74 10.66
CA GLN A 104 -5.30 -8.84 10.33
C GLN A 104 -5.48 -9.02 8.82
N GLU A 105 -5.70 -7.92 8.08
CA GLU A 105 -5.84 -7.96 6.63
C GLU A 105 -4.52 -8.35 5.93
N MET A 106 -3.37 -7.99 6.50
CA MET A 106 -2.04 -8.33 5.96
C MET A 106 -1.58 -9.76 6.29
N ALA A 107 -2.06 -10.36 7.38
CA ALA A 107 -1.65 -11.69 7.82
C ALA A 107 -1.73 -12.78 6.72
N PRO A 108 -2.78 -12.85 5.89
CA PRO A 108 -2.85 -13.82 4.80
C PRO A 108 -2.12 -13.39 3.51
N LEU A 109 -1.55 -12.18 3.46
CA LEU A 109 -0.99 -11.61 2.22
C LEU A 109 0.46 -12.04 1.99
N LYS A 110 0.85 -12.08 0.73
CA LYS A 110 2.24 -12.35 0.34
C LYS A 110 3.07 -11.08 0.38
N TYR A 111 4.22 -11.14 1.04
CA TYR A 111 5.22 -10.07 0.92
C TYR A 111 5.76 -10.04 -0.52
N TRP A 112 5.53 -8.93 -1.23
CA TRP A 112 5.87 -8.78 -2.64
C TRP A 112 7.11 -7.90 -2.88
N GLY A 113 7.58 -7.21 -1.84
CA GLY A 113 8.74 -6.34 -1.88
C GLY A 113 8.46 -4.99 -2.56
N ALA A 114 9.11 -3.95 -2.07
CA ALA A 114 9.08 -2.62 -2.69
C ALA A 114 9.82 -2.66 -4.04
N GLY A 115 9.25 -2.01 -5.05
CA GLY A 115 9.77 -1.96 -6.41
C GLY A 115 10.77 -0.83 -6.61
N SER A 116 11.86 -0.81 -5.86
CA SER A 116 13.11 -0.07 -6.15
C SER A 116 14.23 -0.53 -5.21
N ARG A 117 15.46 -0.08 -5.47
CA ARG A 117 16.75 -0.43 -4.84
C ARG A 117 16.83 -0.30 -3.30
N GLU A 118 15.76 0.05 -2.61
CA GLU A 118 15.64 0.19 -1.14
C GLU A 118 15.35 -1.15 -0.43
N ARG A 119 15.90 -2.25 -0.95
CA ARG A 119 15.76 -3.59 -0.36
C ARG A 119 16.55 -3.69 0.93
N VAL A 120 15.92 -3.41 2.08
CA VAL A 120 16.36 -4.01 3.34
C VAL A 120 15.89 -5.46 3.32
N LYS A 121 16.80 -6.42 3.11
CA LYS A 121 16.51 -7.84 3.32
C LYS A 121 15.98 -8.01 4.75
N LEU A 122 14.87 -8.73 4.94
CA LEU A 122 14.57 -9.28 6.26
C LEU A 122 15.81 -10.10 6.67
N ARG A 123 16.56 -9.65 7.67
CA ARG A 123 17.52 -10.52 8.34
C ARG A 123 16.67 -11.59 9.03
N ARG A 124 16.92 -12.85 8.63
CA ARG A 124 16.38 -14.04 9.29
C ARG A 124 17.06 -14.22 10.62
#